data_AF-A0A0C2ZJX4-F1
#
_entry.id   AF-A0A0C2ZJX4-F1
#
_cell.length_a   1.000
_cell.length_b   1.000
_cell.length_c   1.000
_cell.angle_alpha   90.00
_cell.angle_beta   90.00
_cell.angle_gamma   90.00
#
_symmetry.space_group_name_H-M   'P 1'
#
loop_
_entity.id
_entity.type
_entity.pdbx_description
1 polymer ?
#
loop_
_entity_poly.entity_id
_entity_poly.type
_entity_poly.pdbx_seq_one_letter_code
_entity_poly.pdbx_strand_id
1 'polypeptide(L)'
;MSFLHNEGSFEEFKSSSPFLSLTHGRYKFRTARNFALSKHNQIRKGLIYLYSLNRQDHNYFITKKFTQKLQEFGISWYQDIHNEIMLLNGMYPHYLLGVFEVTKTSTPKFIINPALYKLFEKNEEFDWRNGLKINQLNFRELVKELGYETFFYTYGDNQTYVADIENNQLGKTISVDDYKDVL
;
A
#
# COMPACT_ATOMS: atom_id res chain seq x y z
N MET A 1 10.95 7.15 -11.24
CA MET A 1 9.62 7.36 -10.61
C MET A 1 9.63 7.24 -9.09
N SER A 2 10.17 6.16 -8.50
CA SER A 2 10.22 5.99 -7.03
C SER A 2 11.02 7.09 -6.31
N PHE A 3 12.06 7.60 -6.96
CA PHE A 3 12.82 8.77 -6.51
C PHE A 3 11.93 10.03 -6.40
N LEU A 4 11.23 10.39 -7.49
CA LEU A 4 10.36 11.57 -7.55
C LEU A 4 9.15 11.49 -6.60
N HIS A 5 8.59 10.30 -6.38
CA HIS A 5 7.49 10.08 -5.43
C HIS A 5 7.84 10.52 -4.00
N ASN A 6 9.09 10.28 -3.60
CA ASN A 6 9.53 10.45 -2.21
C ASN A 6 10.38 11.69 -1.99
N GLU A 7 10.78 12.40 -3.05
CA GLU A 7 11.47 13.68 -2.93
C GLU A 7 10.61 14.72 -2.19
N GLY A 8 9.30 14.52 -2.14
CA GLY A 8 8.42 15.21 -1.21
C GLY A 8 8.04 16.64 -1.63
N SER A 9 8.98 17.31 -2.30
CA SER A 9 8.99 18.67 -2.84
C SER A 9 8.19 18.83 -4.12
N PHE A 10 8.03 17.78 -4.92
CA PHE A 10 7.27 17.83 -6.17
C PHE A 10 5.92 17.11 -6.02
N GLU A 11 4.91 17.86 -5.63
CA GLU A 11 3.56 17.35 -5.38
C GLU A 11 2.91 16.76 -6.65
N GLU A 12 3.28 17.27 -7.82
CA GLU A 12 2.85 16.80 -9.15
C GLU A 12 3.24 15.34 -9.44
N PHE A 13 4.37 14.87 -8.89
CA PHE A 13 4.80 13.48 -9.05
C PHE A 13 4.20 12.54 -8.01
N LYS A 14 3.66 13.07 -6.90
CA LYS A 14 2.99 12.23 -5.90
C LYS A 14 1.64 11.72 -6.40
N SER A 15 0.90 12.53 -7.13
CA SER A 15 -0.41 12.16 -7.69
C SER A 15 -0.32 11.13 -8.81
N SER A 16 0.80 11.09 -9.52
CA SER A 16 1.05 10.20 -10.67
C SER A 16 1.94 8.99 -10.34
N SER A 17 2.40 8.88 -9.10
CA SER A 17 3.27 7.80 -8.67
C SER A 17 2.48 6.52 -8.41
N PRO A 18 2.96 5.34 -8.87
CA PRO A 18 2.36 4.06 -8.56
C PRO A 18 2.72 3.56 -7.15
N PHE A 19 3.44 4.34 -6.34
CA PHE A 19 3.90 3.91 -5.03
C PHE A 19 2.98 4.36 -3.90
N LEU A 20 2.74 3.46 -2.95
CA LEU A 20 2.16 3.76 -1.65
C LEU A 20 3.24 3.60 -0.59
N SER A 21 3.44 4.64 0.22
CA SER A 21 4.37 4.60 1.35
C SER A 21 3.69 4.01 2.60
N LEU A 22 4.36 3.04 3.21
CA LEU A 22 3.99 2.38 4.46
C LEU A 22 5.12 2.56 5.46
N THR A 23 4.81 2.61 6.76
CA THR A 23 5.82 2.66 7.83
C THR A 23 5.86 1.36 8.63
N HIS A 24 7.06 0.92 9.02
CA HIS A 24 7.26 -0.32 9.77
C HIS A 24 8.11 -0.15 11.05
N GLY A 25 8.27 -1.24 11.81
CA GLY A 25 9.09 -1.27 13.03
C GLY A 25 8.37 -0.84 14.31
N ARG A 26 9.15 -0.44 15.32
CA ARG A 26 8.68 -0.16 16.70
C ARG A 26 7.77 1.08 16.78
N TYR A 27 8.05 2.11 15.98
CA TYR A 27 7.35 3.40 16.02
C TYR A 27 6.31 3.60 14.91
N LYS A 28 6.04 2.56 14.10
CA LYS A 28 5.15 2.63 12.92
C LYS A 28 3.81 3.31 13.19
N PHE A 29 3.14 2.96 14.29
CA PHE A 29 1.84 3.54 14.61
C PHE A 29 1.93 5.04 14.91
N ARG A 30 2.96 5.46 15.65
CA ARG A 30 3.21 6.88 15.96
C ARG A 30 3.50 7.66 14.67
N THR A 31 4.35 7.11 13.80
CA THR A 31 4.68 7.71 12.50
C THR A 31 3.41 7.86 11.65
N ALA A 32 2.67 6.77 11.44
CA ALA A 32 1.43 6.80 10.66
C ALA A 32 0.38 7.77 11.22
N ARG A 33 0.24 7.82 12.55
CA ARG A 33 -0.65 8.79 13.22
C ARG A 33 -0.23 10.23 12.98
N ASN A 34 1.06 10.52 13.02
CA ASN A 34 1.57 11.85 12.73
C ASN A 34 1.21 12.24 11.29
N PHE A 35 1.45 11.38 10.30
CA PHE A 35 1.07 11.62 8.90
C PHE A 35 -0.44 11.80 8.70
N ALA A 36 -1.26 10.98 9.36
CA ALA A 36 -2.71 11.04 9.25
C ALA A 36 -3.31 12.33 9.86
N LEU A 37 -2.60 12.98 10.80
CA LEU A 37 -3.08 14.16 11.52
C LEU A 37 -2.32 15.46 11.17
N SER A 38 -1.18 15.38 10.47
CA SER A 38 -0.33 16.53 10.14
C SER A 38 -0.72 17.25 8.85
N LYS A 39 -1.39 16.58 7.91
CA LYS A 39 -1.63 17.14 6.57
C LYS A 39 -2.59 18.34 6.53
N HIS A 40 -3.44 18.53 7.53
CA HIS A 40 -4.34 19.69 7.59
C HIS A 40 -4.63 20.12 9.03
N ASN A 41 -4.33 21.37 9.38
CA ASN A 41 -4.60 21.93 10.71
C ASN A 41 -6.08 21.82 11.15
N GLN A 42 -7.00 21.67 10.20
CA GLN A 42 -8.43 21.53 10.42
C GLN A 42 -8.92 20.07 10.55
N ILE A 43 -8.16 19.08 10.06
CA ILE A 43 -8.58 17.68 10.11
C ILE A 43 -8.38 17.15 11.53
N ARG A 44 -9.50 16.86 12.19
CA ARG A 44 -9.52 16.30 13.56
C ARG A 44 -9.48 14.77 13.58
N LYS A 45 -9.64 14.12 12.43
CA LYS A 45 -9.76 12.66 12.28
C LYS A 45 -8.94 12.14 11.11
N GLY A 46 -8.24 11.04 11.29
CA GLY A 46 -7.51 10.35 10.23
C GLY A 46 -7.74 8.85 10.28
N LEU A 47 -7.36 8.16 9.21
CA LEU A 47 -7.40 6.70 9.12
C LEU A 47 -5.97 6.16 9.01
N ILE A 48 -5.69 5.09 9.75
CA ILE A 48 -4.45 4.32 9.63
C ILE A 48 -4.80 2.90 9.24
N TYR A 49 -4.38 2.49 8.05
CA TYR A 49 -4.58 1.14 7.56
C TYR A 49 -3.53 0.20 8.16
N LEU A 50 -3.98 -0.88 8.82
CA LEU A 50 -3.10 -1.92 9.35
C LEU A 50 -3.00 -3.05 8.32
N TYR A 51 -1.82 -3.20 7.75
CA TYR A 51 -1.56 -4.10 6.64
C TYR A 51 -0.50 -5.14 7.02
N SER A 52 -0.79 -6.42 6.76
CA SER A 52 0.21 -7.48 6.83
C SER A 52 1.04 -7.46 5.55
N LEU A 53 2.36 -7.44 5.65
CA LEU A 53 3.20 -7.46 4.46
C LEU A 53 3.98 -8.77 4.42
N ASN A 54 3.80 -9.54 3.34
CA ASN A 54 4.69 -10.65 3.05
C ASN A 54 6.01 -10.08 2.50
N ARG A 55 7.08 -10.11 3.31
CA ARG A 55 8.44 -9.68 2.91
C ARG A 55 9.10 -10.64 1.90
N GLN A 56 8.35 -11.39 1.11
CA GLN A 56 8.84 -12.15 -0.03
C GLN A 56 8.09 -11.81 -1.33
N ASP A 57 6.99 -11.06 -1.24
CA ASP A 57 6.25 -10.53 -2.39
C ASP A 57 7.14 -9.60 -3.24
N HIS A 58 7.08 -9.73 -4.56
CA HIS A 58 7.91 -8.93 -5.46
C HIS A 58 7.45 -7.47 -5.57
N ASN A 59 6.25 -7.14 -5.10
CA ASN A 59 5.64 -5.81 -5.24
C ASN A 59 6.00 -4.80 -4.13
N TYR A 60 6.90 -5.17 -3.20
CA TYR A 60 7.39 -4.24 -2.18
C TYR A 60 8.91 -4.08 -2.28
N PHE A 61 9.40 -2.90 -1.90
CA PHE A 61 10.82 -2.71 -1.64
C PHE A 61 11.04 -1.83 -0.42
N ILE A 62 12.17 -2.09 0.26
CA ILE A 62 12.59 -1.35 1.44
C ILE A 62 13.30 -0.09 0.94
N THR A 63 12.82 1.08 1.33
CA THR A 63 13.36 2.38 0.87
C THR A 63 14.87 2.47 1.12
N LYS A 64 15.36 2.00 2.28
CA LYS A 64 16.80 1.91 2.56
C LYS A 64 17.63 1.23 1.47
N LYS A 65 17.17 0.12 0.88
CA LYS A 65 17.92 -0.57 -0.20
C LYS A 65 17.95 0.26 -1.48
N PHE A 66 16.85 0.95 -1.77
CA PHE A 66 16.75 1.85 -2.90
C PHE A 66 17.66 3.09 -2.73
N THR A 67 17.69 3.69 -1.53
CA THR A 67 18.60 4.80 -1.21
C THR A 67 20.07 4.40 -1.32
N GLN A 68 20.43 3.19 -0.87
CA GLN A 68 21.80 2.67 -1.02
C GLN A 68 22.21 2.56 -2.49
N LYS A 69 21.35 2.00 -3.35
CA LYS A 69 21.62 1.96 -4.80
C LYS A 69 21.77 3.36 -5.40
N LEU A 70 20.92 4.31 -5.04
CA LEU A 70 21.03 5.69 -5.55
C LEU A 70 22.34 6.36 -5.14
N GLN A 71 22.85 6.08 -3.93
CA GLN A 71 24.16 6.56 -3.49
C GLN A 71 25.31 5.99 -4.34
N GLU A 72 25.22 4.75 -4.83
CA GLU A 72 26.20 4.17 -5.75
C GLU A 72 26.27 4.96 -7.07
N PHE A 73 25.16 5.55 -7.51
CA PHE A 73 25.11 6.45 -8.67
C PHE A 73 25.46 7.92 -8.35
N GLY A 74 25.98 8.21 -7.16
CA GLY A 74 26.35 9.56 -6.73
C GLY A 74 25.17 10.45 -6.34
N ILE A 75 23.97 9.88 -6.18
CA ILE A 75 22.77 10.62 -5.78
C ILE A 75 22.63 10.54 -4.25
N SER A 76 23.02 11.61 -3.56
CA SER A 76 22.81 11.75 -2.12
C SER A 76 21.34 12.07 -1.83
N TRP A 77 20.58 11.08 -1.34
CA TRP A 77 19.14 11.20 -1.12
C TRP A 77 18.74 11.06 0.37
N TYR A 78 17.47 11.38 0.67
CA TYR A 78 16.81 11.50 1.98
C TYR A 78 17.11 10.29 2.88
N GLN A 79 17.49 10.56 4.12
CA GLN A 79 17.64 9.51 5.12
C GLN A 79 16.28 8.85 5.34
N ASP A 80 16.25 7.52 5.33
CA ASP A 80 15.07 6.72 5.71
C ASP A 80 14.78 6.90 7.22
N ILE A 81 14.26 8.07 7.58
CA ILE A 81 13.97 8.48 8.96
C ILE A 81 12.68 7.85 9.49
N HIS A 82 11.84 7.32 8.59
CA HIS A 82 10.50 6.82 8.92
C HIS A 82 10.35 5.31 8.81
N ASN A 83 11.43 4.59 8.46
CA ASN A 83 11.42 3.15 8.18
C ASN A 83 10.31 2.85 7.17
N GLU A 84 10.49 3.36 5.97
CA GLU A 84 9.50 3.28 4.92
C GLU A 84 9.65 2.00 4.09
N ILE A 85 8.49 1.42 3.76
CA ILE A 85 8.34 0.40 2.74
C ILE A 85 7.47 1.00 1.66
N MET A 86 7.89 0.86 0.40
CA MET A 86 7.06 1.23 -0.73
C MET A 86 6.37 0.00 -1.27
N LEU A 87 5.08 0.15 -1.52
CA LEU A 87 4.24 -0.83 -2.18
C LEU A 87 3.93 -0.31 -3.60
N LEU A 88 4.16 -1.15 -4.61
CA LEU A 88 3.85 -0.82 -6.00
C LEU A 88 2.37 -1.11 -6.30
N ASN A 89 1.76 -0.23 -7.11
CA ASN A 89 0.38 -0.23 -7.58
C ASN A 89 -0.68 0.04 -6.51
N GLY A 90 -0.70 -0.75 -5.44
CA GLY A 90 -1.76 -0.62 -4.44
C GLY A 90 -1.75 -1.69 -3.35
N MET A 91 -2.68 -1.54 -2.41
CA MET A 91 -2.90 -2.48 -1.31
C MET A 91 -3.93 -3.54 -1.72
N TYR A 92 -3.60 -4.82 -1.52
CA TYR A 92 -4.53 -5.92 -1.72
C TYR A 92 -5.40 -6.15 -0.48
N PRO A 93 -6.72 -6.25 -0.61
CA PRO A 93 -7.62 -6.41 0.55
C PRO A 93 -7.34 -7.68 1.37
N HIS A 94 -6.74 -8.70 0.74
CA HIS A 94 -6.33 -9.95 1.38
C HIS A 94 -5.38 -9.72 2.57
N TYR A 95 -4.54 -8.69 2.54
CA TYR A 95 -3.59 -8.44 3.64
C TYR A 95 -3.99 -7.28 4.56
N LEU A 96 -5.17 -6.68 4.34
CA LEU A 96 -5.69 -5.64 5.21
C LEU A 96 -6.28 -6.27 6.47
N LEU A 97 -5.65 -6.03 7.62
CA LEU A 97 -6.12 -6.56 8.92
C LEU A 97 -7.26 -5.72 9.51
N GLY A 98 -7.25 -4.42 9.22
CA GLY A 98 -8.23 -3.47 9.68
C GLY A 98 -7.75 -2.03 9.57
N VAL A 99 -8.51 -1.12 10.15
CA VAL A 99 -8.24 0.32 10.10
C VAL A 99 -8.39 0.91 11.50
N PHE A 100 -7.48 1.80 11.88
CA PHE A 100 -7.66 2.65 13.05
C PHE A 100 -8.26 3.99 12.65
N GLU A 101 -9.38 4.36 13.27
CA GLU A 101 -9.82 5.74 13.32
C GLU A 101 -9.03 6.45 14.43
N VAL A 102 -8.28 7.48 14.05
CA VAL A 102 -7.46 8.27 14.99
C VAL A 102 -7.94 9.71 15.03
N THR A 103 -7.88 10.30 16.21
CA THR A 103 -8.08 11.74 16.38
C THR A 103 -6.92 12.34 17.15
N LYS A 104 -6.87 13.67 17.25
CA LYS A 104 -5.83 14.36 18.04
C LYS A 104 -5.94 14.03 19.54
N THR A 105 -7.15 13.85 20.06
CA THR A 105 -7.43 13.82 21.51
C THR A 105 -7.99 12.51 22.04
N SER A 106 -8.56 11.65 21.20
CA SER A 106 -9.16 10.39 21.63
C SER A 106 -8.25 9.19 21.43
N THR A 107 -8.50 8.14 22.21
CA THR A 107 -7.94 6.81 21.98
C THR A 107 -8.32 6.32 20.57
N PRO A 108 -7.38 5.75 19.81
CA PRO A 108 -7.66 5.13 18.52
C PRO A 108 -8.74 4.04 18.61
N LYS A 109 -9.69 4.03 17.68
CA LYS A 109 -10.67 2.96 17.55
C LYS A 109 -10.22 2.01 16.43
N PHE A 110 -10.07 0.73 16.73
CA PHE A 110 -9.77 -0.27 15.72
C PHE A 110 -11.05 -0.85 15.13
N ILE A 111 -11.12 -0.85 13.80
CA ILE A 111 -12.18 -1.48 13.00
C ILE A 111 -11.53 -2.66 12.29
N ILE A 112 -11.84 -3.87 12.76
CA ILE A 112 -11.29 -5.11 12.21
C ILE A 112 -11.85 -5.40 10.81
N ASN A 113 -11.04 -5.97 9.92
CA ASN A 113 -11.53 -6.50 8.65
C ASN A 113 -12.57 -7.62 8.91
N PRO A 114 -13.79 -7.54 8.36
CA PRO A 114 -14.81 -8.58 8.56
C PRO A 114 -14.35 -9.99 8.15
N ALA A 115 -13.50 -10.11 7.14
CA ALA A 115 -12.95 -11.41 6.73
C ALA A 115 -11.98 -11.98 7.78
N LEU A 116 -11.20 -11.14 8.45
CA LEU A 116 -10.35 -11.55 9.57
C LEU A 116 -11.18 -11.93 10.80
N TYR A 117 -12.24 -11.17 11.09
CA TYR A 117 -13.16 -11.50 12.17
C TYR A 117 -13.79 -12.89 11.98
N LYS A 118 -14.33 -13.17 10.78
CA LYS A 118 -14.90 -14.48 10.43
C LYS A 118 -13.91 -15.63 10.56
N LEU A 119 -12.63 -15.38 10.28
CA LEU A 119 -11.56 -16.36 10.43
C LEU A 119 -11.35 -16.68 11.92
N PHE A 120 -11.34 -15.65 12.79
CA PHE A 120 -11.25 -15.85 14.24
C PHE A 120 -12.49 -16.55 14.83
N GLU A 121 -13.70 -16.24 14.34
CA GLU A 121 -14.92 -16.95 14.78
C GLU A 121 -14.87 -18.46 14.50
N LYS A 122 -14.13 -18.86 13.46
CA LYS A 122 -13.93 -20.27 13.08
C LYS A 122 -12.74 -20.93 13.79
N ASN A 123 -12.02 -20.21 14.66
CA ASN A 123 -10.75 -20.65 15.24
C ASN A 123 -9.70 -21.05 14.19
N GLU A 124 -9.72 -20.40 13.03
CA GLU A 124 -8.69 -20.56 12.01
C GLU A 124 -7.52 -19.61 12.29
N GLU A 125 -6.32 -19.93 11.78
CA GLU A 125 -5.16 -19.04 11.88
C GLU A 125 -5.04 -18.15 10.64
N PHE A 126 -4.61 -16.90 10.85
CA PHE A 126 -4.36 -15.99 9.74
C PHE A 126 -3.06 -16.38 9.04
N ASP A 127 -3.18 -16.87 7.80
CA ASP A 127 -2.04 -17.11 6.93
C ASP A 127 -1.50 -15.79 6.37
N TRP A 128 -0.48 -15.25 7.02
CA TRP A 128 0.17 -14.00 6.60
C TRP A 128 0.88 -14.09 5.25
N ARG A 129 1.14 -15.29 4.72
CA ARG A 129 1.80 -15.49 3.41
C ARG A 129 0.82 -15.35 2.26
N ASN A 130 -0.39 -15.88 2.43
CA ASN A 130 -1.43 -15.92 1.40
C ASN A 130 -2.58 -14.92 1.64
N GLY A 131 -2.66 -14.33 2.84
CA GLY A 131 -3.67 -13.37 3.21
C GLY A 131 -5.04 -13.98 3.53
N LEU A 132 -6.01 -13.10 3.75
CA LEU A 132 -7.42 -13.40 3.99
C LEU A 132 -8.09 -13.86 2.70
N LYS A 133 -8.94 -14.88 2.78
CA LYS A 133 -9.83 -15.24 1.68
C LYS A 133 -10.92 -14.17 1.55
N ILE A 134 -10.87 -13.38 0.48
CA ILE A 134 -11.87 -12.36 0.17
C ILE A 134 -12.80 -12.87 -0.91
N ASN A 135 -14.11 -12.78 -0.68
CA ASN A 135 -15.11 -13.05 -1.71
C ASN A 135 -15.14 -11.87 -2.70
N GLN A 136 -14.77 -12.13 -3.96
CA GLN A 136 -14.71 -11.13 -5.02
C GLN A 136 -15.83 -11.29 -6.07
N LEU A 137 -16.88 -12.10 -5.80
CA LEU A 137 -17.94 -12.38 -6.77
C LEU A 137 -18.62 -11.12 -7.31
N ASN A 138 -18.87 -10.13 -6.45
CA ASN A 138 -19.52 -8.87 -6.83
C ASN A 138 -18.52 -7.72 -7.06
N PHE A 139 -17.22 -8.02 -7.22
CA PHE A 139 -16.19 -6.99 -7.33
C PHE A 139 -16.47 -5.98 -8.46
N ARG A 140 -16.79 -6.45 -9.66
CA ARG A 140 -17.03 -5.57 -10.82
C ARG A 140 -18.21 -4.62 -10.61
N GLU A 141 -19.29 -5.11 -10.01
CA GLU A 141 -20.48 -4.30 -9.70
C GLU A 141 -20.12 -3.20 -8.71
N LEU A 142 -19.48 -3.55 -7.58
CA LEU A 142 -19.09 -2.61 -6.54
C LEU A 142 -18.11 -1.55 -7.04
N VAL A 143 -17.14 -1.94 -7.85
CA VAL A 143 -16.14 -1.00 -8.37
C VAL A 143 -16.79 0.00 -9.33
N LYS A 144 -17.79 -0.42 -10.13
CA LYS A 144 -18.62 0.49 -10.95
C LYS A 144 -19.46 1.43 -10.09
N GLU A 145 -20.13 0.92 -9.07
CA GLU A 145 -20.96 1.73 -8.15
C GLU A 145 -20.13 2.80 -7.42
N LEU A 146 -18.87 2.49 -7.10
CA LEU A 146 -17.93 3.42 -6.48
C LEU A 146 -17.33 4.43 -7.48
N GLY A 147 -17.64 4.32 -8.77
CA GLY A 147 -17.18 5.24 -9.81
C GLY A 147 -15.71 5.10 -10.16
N TYR A 148 -15.09 3.95 -9.88
CA TYR A 148 -13.76 3.66 -10.39
C TYR A 148 -13.83 3.28 -11.87
N GLU A 149 -12.75 3.53 -12.60
CA GLU A 149 -12.62 3.25 -14.04
C GLU A 149 -11.64 2.09 -14.32
N THR A 150 -10.64 1.93 -13.45
CA THR A 150 -9.58 0.93 -13.57
C THR A 150 -9.37 0.16 -12.27
N PHE A 151 -8.84 -1.05 -12.39
CA PHE A 151 -8.37 -1.84 -11.25
C PHE A 151 -7.10 -2.62 -11.63
N PHE A 152 -6.31 -3.00 -10.62
CA PHE A 152 -5.20 -3.90 -10.81
C PHE A 152 -5.50 -5.29 -10.25
N TYR A 153 -4.93 -6.32 -10.85
CA TYR A 153 -5.04 -7.70 -10.38
C TYR A 153 -3.76 -8.48 -10.66
N THR A 154 -3.54 -9.54 -9.89
CA THR A 154 -2.44 -10.48 -10.09
C THR A 154 -2.98 -11.74 -10.76
N TYR A 155 -2.27 -12.22 -11.79
CA TYR A 155 -2.56 -13.52 -12.42
C TYR A 155 -1.53 -14.55 -11.97
N GLY A 156 -1.77 -15.84 -12.19
CA GLY A 156 -1.04 -16.97 -11.58
C GLY A 156 0.49 -17.04 -11.83
N ASP A 157 1.07 -16.08 -12.53
CA ASP A 157 2.50 -15.88 -12.78
C ASP A 157 3.14 -14.80 -11.87
N ASN A 158 2.41 -14.31 -10.85
CA ASN A 158 2.78 -13.18 -10.00
C ASN A 158 2.94 -11.84 -10.75
N GLN A 159 2.50 -11.75 -12.01
CA GLN A 159 2.47 -10.48 -12.72
C GLN A 159 1.22 -9.70 -12.34
N THR A 160 1.39 -8.39 -12.20
CA THR A 160 0.28 -7.46 -11.97
C THR A 160 -0.15 -6.85 -13.30
N TYR A 161 -1.45 -6.75 -13.52
CA TYR A 161 -2.08 -6.15 -14.70
C TYR A 161 -3.03 -5.04 -14.26
N VAL A 162 -3.20 -4.02 -15.11
CA VAL A 162 -4.26 -3.01 -14.98
C VAL A 162 -5.30 -3.32 -16.04
N ALA A 163 -6.56 -3.33 -15.63
CA ALA A 163 -7.68 -3.50 -16.53
C ALA A 163 -8.69 -2.37 -16.38
N ASP A 164 -9.24 -1.96 -17.51
CA ASP A 164 -10.46 -1.15 -17.55
C ASP A 164 -11.66 -1.99 -17.16
N ILE A 165 -12.55 -1.40 -16.39
CA ILE A 165 -13.78 -2.06 -15.94
C ILE A 165 -14.75 -2.33 -17.09
N GLU A 166 -14.74 -1.49 -18.12
CA GLU A 166 -15.66 -1.58 -19.27
C GLU A 166 -15.12 -2.44 -20.41
N ASN A 167 -13.83 -2.32 -20.74
CA ASN A 167 -13.32 -2.78 -22.04
C ASN A 167 -12.52 -4.09 -22.01
N ASN A 168 -12.29 -4.73 -20.86
CA ASN A 168 -11.40 -5.89 -20.73
C ASN A 168 -10.01 -5.69 -21.40
N GLN A 169 -9.61 -4.45 -21.70
CA GLN A 169 -8.33 -4.17 -22.31
C GLN A 169 -7.24 -4.38 -21.27
N LEU A 170 -6.30 -5.26 -21.61
CA LEU A 170 -5.20 -5.69 -20.77
C LEU A 170 -4.04 -4.70 -20.94
N GLY A 171 -3.89 -3.78 -19.98
CA GLY A 171 -2.64 -3.08 -19.80
C GLY A 171 -1.74 -3.91 -18.88
N LYS A 172 -0.58 -4.39 -19.36
CA LYS A 172 0.41 -4.99 -18.45
C LYS A 172 0.88 -3.91 -17.47
N THR A 173 0.81 -4.18 -16.16
CA THR A 173 1.42 -3.27 -15.19
C THR A 173 2.92 -3.51 -15.16
N ILE A 174 3.66 -2.44 -14.95
CA ILE A 174 5.10 -2.50 -14.72
C ILE A 174 5.32 -3.27 -13.41
N SER A 175 6.06 -4.38 -13.46
CA SER A 175 6.50 -5.14 -12.29
C SER A 175 7.78 -4.52 -11.71
N VAL A 176 8.14 -4.87 -10.47
CA VAL A 176 9.43 -4.45 -9.90
C VAL A 176 10.62 -5.01 -10.72
N ASP A 177 10.44 -6.14 -11.40
CA ASP A 177 11.46 -6.71 -12.28
C ASP A 177 11.67 -5.87 -13.54
N ASP A 178 10.64 -5.20 -14.05
CA ASP A 178 10.76 -4.26 -15.18
C ASP A 178 11.54 -2.97 -14.80
N TYR A 179 11.77 -2.73 -13.49
CA TYR A 179 12.66 -1.68 -13.00
C TYR A 179 14.08 -2.16 -12.68
N LYS A 180 14.37 -3.48 -12.78
CA LYS A 180 15.72 -4.00 -12.52
C LYS A 180 16.72 -3.64 -13.62
N ASP A 181 16.23 -3.36 -14.83
CA ASP A 181 17.06 -2.97 -15.98
C ASP A 181 17.19 -1.44 -16.16
N VAL A 182 16.56 -0.66 -15.26
CA VAL A 182 16.60 0.82 -15.24
C VAL A 182 17.28 1.33 -13.95
N LEU A 183 17.86 0.44 -13.15
CA LEU A 183 18.62 0.68 -11.90
C LEU A 183 19.88 -0.18 -11.85
#